data_AF-A0A934QAP8-F1
#
_entry.id   AF-A0A934QAP8-F1
#
_cell.length_a   1.000
_cell.length_b   1.000
_cell.length_c   1.000
_cell.angle_alpha   90.00
_cell.angle_beta   90.00
_cell.angle_gamma   90.00
#
_symmetry.space_group_name_H-M   'P 1'
#
loop_
_entity.id
_entity.type
_entity.pdbx_description
1 polymer ?
#
loop_
_entity_poly.entity_id
_entity_poly.type
_entity_poly.pdbx_seq_one_letter_code
_entity_poly.pdbx_strand_id
1 'polypeptide(L)'
;MLDSVTQGAQLAPEPPTAEDIRLDPLSEREWRVIDRRMRAQDAPSVLGFIEKVGNTYETLAIRDGCARWSFRDLREALALFAGGGAERP
;
A
#
# COMPACT_ATOMS: atom_id res chain seq x y z
N MET A 1 18.86 14.14 38.45
CA MET A 1 18.12 14.95 37.48
C MET A 1 18.21 14.18 36.17
N LEU A 2 17.19 13.37 35.87
CA LEU A 2 17.15 12.53 34.67
C LEU A 2 16.18 13.22 33.72
N ASP A 3 16.67 13.70 32.58
CA ASP A 3 15.85 14.28 31.52
C ASP A 3 15.01 13.16 30.89
N SER A 4 13.73 13.10 31.30
CA SER A 4 12.73 12.25 30.66
C SER A 4 12.38 12.84 29.31
N VAL A 5 13.05 12.34 28.27
CA VAL A 5 12.67 12.58 26.88
C VAL A 5 11.25 12.06 26.70
N THR A 6 10.30 12.97 26.52
CA THR A 6 8.93 12.64 26.10
C THR A 6 9.03 11.95 24.75
N GLN A 7 8.91 10.63 24.76
CA GLN A 7 8.69 9.85 23.55
C GLN A 7 7.30 10.20 23.05
N GLY A 8 7.21 11.25 22.23
CA GLY A 8 6.00 11.56 21.48
C GLY A 8 5.58 10.29 20.76
N ALA A 9 4.37 9.81 21.04
CA ALA A 9 3.81 8.67 20.34
C ALA A 9 3.94 8.95 18.85
N GLN A 10 4.83 8.21 18.17
CA GLN A 10 4.94 8.27 16.73
C GLN A 10 3.63 7.69 16.20
N LEU A 11 2.65 8.57 15.96
CA LEU A 11 1.39 8.20 15.32
C LEU A 11 1.78 7.45 14.05
N ALA A 12 1.26 6.24 13.87
CA ALA A 12 1.45 5.50 12.63
C ALA A 12 1.10 6.47 11.47
N PRO A 13 1.95 6.55 10.43
CA PRO A 13 1.73 7.51 9.36
C PRO A 13 0.32 7.32 8.81
N GLU A 14 -0.35 8.44 8.56
CA GLU A 14 -1.69 8.40 7.99
C GLU A 14 -1.67 7.52 6.73
N PRO A 15 -2.69 6.67 6.55
CA PRO A 15 -2.80 5.86 5.35
C PRO A 15 -2.77 6.75 4.09
N PRO A 16 -2.17 6.26 2.99
CA PRO A 16 -2.11 7.03 1.76
C PRO A 16 -3.50 7.21 1.17
N THR A 17 -3.70 8.32 0.47
CA THR A 17 -4.86 8.51 -0.40
C THR A 17 -4.61 7.84 -1.75
N ALA A 18 -5.63 7.77 -2.61
CA ALA A 18 -5.45 7.26 -3.97
C ALA A 18 -4.45 8.09 -4.80
N GLU A 19 -4.33 9.39 -4.52
CA GLU A 19 -3.41 10.29 -5.25
C GLU A 19 -1.95 10.10 -4.83
N ASP A 20 -1.74 9.62 -3.60
CA ASP A 20 -0.43 9.27 -3.05
C ASP A 20 0.09 7.95 -3.62
N ILE A 21 -0.73 7.19 -4.35
CA ILE A 21 -0.36 5.87 -4.88
C ILE A 21 0.09 5.98 -6.33
N ARG A 22 1.19 5.30 -6.65
CA ARG A 22 1.68 5.10 -8.01
C ARG A 22 1.78 3.62 -8.33
N LEU A 23 1.44 3.24 -9.56
CA LEU A 23 1.75 1.92 -10.12
C LEU A 23 3.03 2.01 -10.94
N ASP A 24 4.06 1.31 -10.48
CA ASP A 24 5.29 1.10 -11.25
C ASP A 24 5.20 -0.25 -11.95
N PRO A 25 5.23 -0.31 -13.29
CA PRO A 25 5.14 -1.58 -14.01
C PRO A 25 6.38 -2.45 -13.74
N LEU A 26 6.15 -3.73 -13.44
CA LEU A 26 7.17 -4.78 -13.41
C LEU A 26 7.14 -5.61 -14.69
N SER A 27 5.94 -5.80 -15.25
CA SER A 27 5.69 -6.43 -16.54
C SER A 27 4.45 -5.81 -17.20
N GLU A 28 3.97 -6.38 -18.31
CA GLU A 28 2.70 -5.96 -18.94
C GLU A 28 1.47 -6.23 -18.06
N ARG A 29 1.61 -7.11 -17.07
CA ARG A 29 0.50 -7.58 -16.22
C ARG A 29 0.75 -7.44 -14.74
N GLU A 30 1.93 -6.98 -14.33
CA GLU A 30 2.30 -6.87 -12.92
C GLU A 30 2.79 -5.47 -12.61
N TRP A 31 2.33 -4.95 -11.49
CA TRP A 31 2.67 -3.63 -11.00
C TRP A 31 3.06 -3.67 -9.54
N ARG A 32 4.07 -2.88 -9.19
CA ARG A 32 4.41 -2.54 -7.83
C ARG A 32 3.59 -1.31 -7.41
N VAL A 33 2.97 -1.38 -6.25
CA VAL A 33 2.19 -0.28 -5.68
C VAL A 33 3.08 0.53 -4.74
N ILE A 34 3.27 1.81 -5.05
CA ILE A 34 4.20 2.71 -4.36
C ILE A 34 3.46 3.86 -3.66
N ASP A 35 3.76 4.09 -2.38
CA ASP A 35 3.44 5.32 -1.66
C ASP A 35 4.44 6.43 -2.04
N ARG A 36 3.94 7.44 -2.75
CA ARG A 36 4.71 8.57 -3.28
C ARG A 36 5.13 9.57 -2.20
N ARG A 37 4.54 9.49 -1.00
CA ARG A 37 4.93 10.33 0.15
C ARG A 37 6.28 9.89 0.72
N MET A 38 6.73 8.69 0.36
CA MET A 38 8.04 8.13 0.69
C MET A 38 8.97 8.17 -0.53
N ARG A 39 10.30 8.12 -0.32
CA ARG A 39 11.22 7.99 -1.44
C ARG A 39 11.04 6.61 -2.05
N ALA A 40 10.88 6.53 -3.37
CA ALA A 40 10.64 5.26 -4.07
C ALA A 40 11.76 4.22 -3.92
N GLN A 41 12.95 4.64 -3.48
CA GLN A 41 14.09 3.75 -3.21
C GLN A 41 14.02 3.10 -1.83
N ASP A 42 13.17 3.63 -0.95
CA ASP A 42 13.00 3.12 0.41
C ASP A 42 12.04 1.93 0.36
N ALA A 43 12.45 0.79 0.92
CA ALA A 43 11.60 -0.41 0.98
C ALA A 43 10.20 -0.16 1.57
N PRO A 44 10.01 0.72 2.59
CA PRO A 44 8.70 1.08 3.10
C PRO A 44 7.76 1.77 2.09
N SER A 45 8.28 2.32 0.99
CA SER A 45 7.43 2.90 -0.06
C SER A 45 6.60 1.86 -0.81
N VAL A 46 6.97 0.57 -0.74
CA VAL A 46 6.22 -0.50 -1.39
C VAL A 46 5.04 -0.94 -0.52
N LEU A 47 3.83 -0.68 -0.99
CA LEU A 47 2.59 -1.06 -0.31
C LEU A 47 2.17 -2.49 -0.66
N GLY A 48 2.50 -2.94 -1.87
CA GLY A 48 2.14 -4.26 -2.36
C GLY A 48 2.34 -4.42 -3.86
N PHE A 49 1.67 -5.44 -4.39
CA PHE A 49 1.71 -5.79 -5.81
C PHE A 49 0.31 -6.03 -6.34
N ILE A 50 0.12 -5.75 -7.62
CA ILE A 50 -1.08 -6.10 -8.37
C ILE A 50 -0.65 -6.89 -9.59
N GLU A 51 -1.31 -8.01 -9.84
CA GLU A 51 -1.14 -8.84 -11.04
C GLU A 51 -2.49 -9.00 -11.75
N LYS A 52 -2.51 -8.83 -13.07
CA LYS A 52 -3.66 -9.15 -13.90
C LYS A 52 -3.65 -10.63 -14.28
N VAL A 53 -4.60 -11.39 -13.74
CA VAL A 53 -4.77 -12.83 -14.00
C VAL A 53 -6.09 -13.05 -14.73
N GLY A 54 -6.02 -13.25 -16.05
CA GLY A 54 -7.22 -13.35 -16.89
C GLY A 54 -8.06 -12.06 -16.84
N ASN A 55 -9.26 -12.16 -16.25
CA ASN A 55 -10.21 -11.05 -16.11
C ASN A 55 -10.25 -10.45 -14.69
N THR A 56 -9.34 -10.86 -13.81
CA THR A 56 -9.25 -10.33 -12.43
C THR A 56 -7.90 -9.69 -12.17
N TYR A 57 -7.85 -8.93 -11.08
CA TYR A 57 -6.66 -8.33 -10.51
C TYR A 57 -6.40 -8.95 -9.15
N GLU A 58 -5.34 -9.73 -9.07
CA GLU A 58 -4.85 -10.31 -7.82
C GLU A 58 -3.95 -9.30 -7.12
N THR A 59 -4.15 -9.11 -5.84
CA THR A 59 -3.42 -8.14 -5.03
C THR A 59 -2.68 -8.85 -3.91
N LEU A 60 -1.47 -8.39 -3.60
CA LEU A 60 -0.70 -8.81 -2.43
C LEU A 60 -0.34 -7.56 -1.63
N ALA A 61 -0.94 -7.36 -0.45
CA ALA A 61 -0.66 -6.22 0.41
C ALA A 61 0.38 -6.58 1.47
N ILE A 62 1.50 -5.85 1.49
CA ILE A 62 2.63 -6.12 2.39
C ILE A 62 2.32 -5.60 3.80
N ARG A 63 1.65 -4.45 3.92
CA ARG A 63 1.35 -3.79 5.21
C ARG A 63 0.49 -4.64 6.14
N ASP A 64 -0.20 -5.66 5.62
CA ASP A 64 -1.16 -6.49 6.33
C ASP A 64 -0.70 -7.93 6.50
N GLY A 65 0.61 -8.15 6.67
CA GLY A 65 1.16 -9.49 6.84
C GLY A 65 1.07 -10.33 5.56
N CYS A 66 1.20 -9.70 4.39
CA CYS A 66 1.16 -10.36 3.08
C CYS A 66 -0.20 -11.00 2.75
N ALA A 67 -1.30 -10.29 3.00
CA ALA A 67 -2.64 -10.72 2.67
C ALA A 67 -2.95 -10.56 1.16
N ARG A 68 -3.88 -11.38 0.65
CA ARG A 68 -4.25 -11.44 -0.77
C ARG A 68 -5.75 -11.23 -0.98
N TRP A 69 -6.09 -10.49 -2.03
CA TRP A 69 -7.48 -10.27 -2.48
C TRP A 69 -7.54 -10.28 -4.00
N SER A 70 -8.72 -10.60 -4.53
CA SER A 70 -9.01 -10.61 -5.96
C SER A 70 -10.14 -9.64 -6.27
N PHE A 71 -9.95 -8.81 -7.30
CA PHE A 71 -10.93 -7.82 -7.75
C PHE A 71 -11.20 -7.97 -9.23
N ARG A 72 -12.38 -7.53 -9.69
CA ARG A 72 -12.69 -7.50 -11.14
C ARG A 72 -12.21 -6.23 -11.82
N ASP A 73 -11.89 -5.21 -11.03
CA ASP A 73 -11.55 -3.88 -11.49
C ASP A 73 -10.24 -3.39 -10.85
N LEU A 74 -9.41 -2.72 -11.66
CA LEU A 74 -8.10 -2.24 -11.21
C LEU A 74 -8.23 -1.10 -10.18
N ARG A 75 -9.28 -0.27 -10.29
CA ARG A 75 -9.52 0.82 -9.35
C ARG A 75 -9.94 0.28 -7.98
N GLU A 76 -10.71 -0.81 -7.94
CA GLU A 76 -11.02 -1.51 -6.68
C GLU A 76 -9.75 -2.11 -6.05
N ALA A 77 -8.91 -2.76 -6.86
CA ALA A 77 -7.62 -3.28 -6.42
C ALA A 77 -6.69 -2.17 -5.87
N LEU A 78 -6.71 -0.99 -6.49
CA LEU A 78 -5.98 0.19 -6.00
C LEU A 78 -6.55 0.75 -4.69
N ALA A 79 -7.89 0.75 -4.55
CA ALA A 79 -8.56 1.24 -3.36
C ALA A 79 -8.17 0.46 -2.11
N LEU A 80 -7.80 -0.82 -2.22
CA LEU A 80 -7.24 -1.61 -1.12
C LEU A 80 -6.02 -0.93 -0.45
N PHE A 81 -5.21 -0.23 -1.25
CA PHE A 81 -3.99 0.41 -0.79
C PHE A 81 -4.23 1.84 -0.29
N ALA A 82 -5.40 2.42 -0.58
CA ALA A 82 -5.80 3.76 -0.17
C ALA A 82 -6.71 3.71 1.06
N GLY A 83 -6.40 4.49 2.10
CA GLY A 83 -7.27 4.66 3.25
C GLY A 83 -6.95 3.78 4.47
N GLY A 84 -7.34 4.30 5.62
CA GLY A 84 -7.03 3.75 6.94
C GLY A 84 -8.20 3.09 7.58
N GLY A 85 -7.96 1.86 8.04
CA GLY A 85 -8.71 1.27 9.14
C GLY A 85 -10.22 1.42 9.04
N ALA A 86 -10.81 1.19 7.88
CA ALA A 86 -12.24 1.00 7.75
C ALA A 86 -12.43 -0.22 6.87
N GLU A 87 -12.94 -1.28 7.51
CA GLU A 87 -13.27 -2.62 7.01
C GLU A 87 -12.88 -2.89 5.56
N ARG A 88 -11.73 -3.57 5.43
CA ARG A 88 -11.35 -4.28 4.21
C ARG A 88 -12.45 -5.32 3.92
N PRO A 89 -12.79 -5.54 2.64
CA PRO A 89 -13.81 -6.52 2.26
C PRO A 89 -13.46 -7.95 2.70
#